data_AF-A0AAD7XK53-F1
#
_entry.id   AF-A0AAD7XK53-F1
#
_cell.length_a   1.000
_cell.length_b   1.000
_cell.length_c   1.000
_cell.angle_alpha   90.00
_cell.angle_beta   90.00
_cell.angle_gamma   90.00
#
_symmetry.space_group_name_H-M   'P 1'
#
loop_
_entity.id
_entity.type
_entity.pdbx_description
1 polymer ?
#
loop_
_entity_poly.entity_id
_entity_poly.type
_entity_poly.pdbx_seq_one_letter_code
_entity_poly.pdbx_strand_id
1 'polypeptide(L)'
;MRHSASAAAALAIAAAAAALGVATRRRRAREAAAAEEEVLLIIIKGLCKATYYAVSDAQGLRFSERGLASVARQRGLVAATTTLARAKALVAWLESRHTPLETCAPKRARLRHALVRGALDGATLRAKFDAMQAAYAQQPLDYGQHSRYGNKWRISCYLVVLERWKPKIQPHRPMVDCMDDVMRACVALFEAWYAAHAQPAKASVMNCFVTRYRPHADEDQLEKHVDGANVDGSVILALPTDDPFDGGALKVWDDRPKREFHYPDMRPGDAILLDARVWHQALPITAGTRYAMVLFLKLHKQKQHDKEHSV
;
A
#
# COMPACT_ATOMS: atom_id res chain seq x y z
N MET A 1 41.05 -61.62 28.84
CA MET A 1 39.71 -61.05 28.51
C MET A 1 39.32 -59.80 29.31
N ARG A 2 39.65 -59.65 30.61
CA ARG A 2 39.23 -58.46 31.40
C ARG A 2 39.81 -57.10 30.93
N HIS A 3 41.02 -57.06 30.38
CA HIS A 3 41.59 -55.82 29.84
C HIS A 3 40.91 -55.32 28.55
N SER A 4 40.32 -56.22 27.75
CA SER A 4 39.64 -55.86 26.49
C SER A 4 38.28 -55.18 26.72
N ALA A 5 37.58 -55.53 27.81
CA ALA A 5 36.29 -54.94 28.15
C ALA A 5 36.43 -53.47 28.63
N SER A 6 37.52 -53.15 29.32
CA SER A 6 37.80 -51.80 29.82
C SER A 6 38.10 -50.80 28.67
N ALA A 7 38.88 -51.22 27.68
CA ALA A 7 39.21 -50.39 26.52
C ALA A 7 37.97 -50.06 25.66
N ALA A 8 37.07 -51.04 25.46
CA ALA A 8 35.84 -50.82 24.72
C ALA A 8 34.87 -49.84 25.43
N ALA A 9 34.76 -49.94 26.76
CA ALA A 9 33.96 -49.02 27.55
C ALA A 9 34.51 -47.58 27.52
N ALA A 10 35.84 -47.41 27.62
CA ALA A 10 36.49 -46.12 27.51
C ALA A 10 36.27 -45.46 26.13
N LEU A 11 36.36 -46.24 25.05
CA LEU A 11 36.10 -45.78 23.69
C LEU A 11 34.63 -45.33 23.52
N ALA A 12 33.68 -46.10 24.06
CA ALA A 12 32.26 -45.77 24.01
C ALA A 12 31.94 -44.46 24.76
N ILE A 13 32.53 -44.25 25.93
CA ILE A 13 32.37 -43.02 26.72
C ILE A 13 32.95 -41.82 25.96
N ALA A 14 34.14 -41.95 25.37
CA ALA A 14 34.76 -40.89 24.58
C ALA A 14 33.91 -40.52 23.35
N ALA A 15 33.37 -41.52 22.64
CA ALA A 15 32.47 -41.29 21.50
C ALA A 15 31.17 -40.59 21.91
N ALA A 16 30.57 -40.98 23.03
CA ALA A 16 29.37 -40.34 23.56
C ALA A 16 29.62 -38.89 23.97
N ALA A 17 30.74 -38.61 24.65
CA ALA A 17 31.14 -37.25 25.01
C ALA A 17 31.39 -36.37 23.78
N ALA A 18 32.05 -36.91 22.75
CA ALA A 18 32.25 -36.21 21.48
C ALA A 18 30.92 -35.91 20.77
N ALA A 19 30.00 -36.87 20.72
CA ALA A 19 28.67 -36.70 20.14
C ALA A 19 27.86 -35.62 20.88
N LEU A 20 27.86 -35.64 22.22
CA LEU A 20 27.23 -34.62 23.05
C LEU A 20 27.86 -33.24 22.82
N GLY A 21 29.18 -33.16 22.71
CA GLY A 21 29.90 -31.93 22.41
C GLY A 21 29.55 -31.35 21.03
N VAL A 22 29.31 -32.19 20.02
CA VAL A 22 28.83 -31.76 18.69
C VAL A 22 27.36 -31.32 18.75
N ALA A 23 26.50 -32.04 19.47
CA ALA A 23 25.09 -31.72 19.62
C ALA A 23 24.90 -30.36 20.32
N THR A 24 25.61 -30.11 21.41
CA THR A 24 25.59 -28.83 22.15
C THR A 24 26.06 -27.67 21.27
N ARG A 25 27.14 -27.86 20.50
CA ARG A 25 27.63 -26.84 19.54
C ARG A 25 26.60 -26.53 18.45
N ARG A 26 25.97 -27.56 17.88
CA ARG A 26 24.91 -27.38 16.87
C ARG A 26 23.68 -26.67 17.45
N ARG A 27 23.29 -26.97 18.69
CA ARG A 27 22.20 -26.29 19.38
C ARG A 27 22.49 -24.80 19.56
N ARG A 28 23.65 -24.47 20.13
CA ARG A 28 24.06 -23.06 20.32
C ARG A 28 24.13 -22.30 18.99
N ALA A 29 24.63 -22.93 17.93
CA ALA A 29 24.67 -22.32 16.60
C ALA A 29 23.27 -22.04 16.04
N ARG A 30 22.29 -22.93 16.27
CA ARG A 30 20.88 -22.71 15.87
C ARG A 30 20.21 -21.60 16.67
N GLU A 31 20.46 -21.55 17.98
CA GLU A 31 19.93 -20.48 18.85
C GLU A 31 20.50 -19.11 18.45
N ALA A 32 21.79 -19.03 18.16
CA ALA A 32 22.42 -17.81 17.67
C ALA A 32 21.88 -17.39 16.28
N ALA A 33 21.71 -18.34 15.36
CA ALA A 33 21.12 -18.07 14.06
C ALA A 33 19.67 -17.57 14.17
N ALA A 34 18.87 -18.15 15.06
CA ALA A 34 17.49 -17.73 15.29
C ALA A 34 17.41 -16.30 15.85
N ALA A 35 18.29 -15.95 16.80
CA ALA A 35 18.36 -14.59 17.34
C ALA A 35 18.79 -13.58 16.25
N GLU A 36 19.74 -13.95 15.39
CA GLU A 36 20.15 -13.10 14.28
C GLU A 36 19.04 -12.95 13.22
N GLU A 37 18.29 -14.02 12.93
CA GLU A 37 17.12 -13.95 12.05
C GLU A 37 16.05 -12.98 12.57
N GLU A 38 15.80 -12.95 13.87
CA GLU A 38 14.86 -11.99 14.49
C GLU A 38 15.30 -10.53 14.28
N VAL A 39 16.59 -10.25 14.49
CA VAL A 39 17.17 -8.91 14.25
C VAL A 39 17.04 -8.52 12.78
N LEU A 40 17.34 -9.42 11.85
CA LEU A 40 17.23 -9.16 10.41
C LEU A 40 15.78 -8.90 9.99
N LEU A 41 14.81 -9.59 10.60
CA LEU A 41 13.38 -9.36 10.34
C LEU A 41 12.97 -7.93 10.73
N ILE A 42 13.47 -7.42 11.87
CA ILE A 42 13.27 -6.04 12.34
C ILE A 42 13.91 -5.04 11.35
N ILE A 43 15.13 -5.31 10.89
CA ILE A 43 15.82 -4.47 9.89
C ILE A 43 15.01 -4.40 8.59
N ILE A 44 14.57 -5.55 8.05
CA ILE A 44 13.75 -5.61 6.84
C ILE A 44 12.44 -4.83 7.01
N LYS A 45 11.81 -4.90 8.20
CA LYS A 45 10.60 -4.13 8.51
C LYS A 45 10.85 -2.62 8.45
N GLY A 46 12.01 -2.17 8.93
CA GLY A 46 12.45 -0.77 8.86
C GLY A 46 12.75 -0.32 7.43
N LEU A 47 13.43 -1.16 6.64
CA LEU A 47 13.81 -0.84 5.26
C LEU A 47 12.64 -0.91 4.28
N CYS A 48 11.79 -1.94 4.37
CA CYS A 48 10.70 -2.17 3.44
C CYS A 48 9.57 -3.03 4.05
N LYS A 49 8.55 -2.36 4.59
CA LYS A 49 7.38 -3.02 5.22
C LYS A 49 6.68 -4.05 4.32
N ALA A 50 6.58 -3.79 3.02
CA ALA A 50 5.98 -4.74 2.06
C ALA A 50 6.83 -6.02 1.93
N THR A 51 8.16 -5.88 1.89
CA THR A 51 9.07 -7.03 1.86
C THR A 51 8.99 -7.80 3.16
N TYR A 52 8.92 -7.12 4.32
CA TYR A 52 8.72 -7.76 5.62
C TYR A 52 7.51 -8.71 5.62
N TYR A 53 6.33 -8.22 5.19
CA TYR A 53 5.13 -9.06 5.14
C TYR A 53 5.23 -10.22 4.14
N ALA A 54 6.00 -10.07 3.07
CA ALA A 54 6.19 -11.13 2.09
C ALA A 54 7.15 -12.24 2.58
N VAL A 55 8.05 -11.93 3.51
CA VAL A 55 9.07 -12.86 4.00
C VAL A 55 8.83 -13.35 5.41
N SER A 56 7.88 -12.80 6.16
CA SER A 56 7.52 -13.27 7.49
C SER A 56 6.48 -14.40 7.46
N ASP A 57 6.39 -15.17 8.55
CA ASP A 57 5.27 -16.07 8.81
C ASP A 57 3.97 -15.29 9.12
N ALA A 58 2.87 -16.02 9.37
CA ALA A 58 1.56 -15.43 9.61
C ALA A 58 1.51 -14.57 10.89
N GLN A 59 2.39 -14.88 11.86
CA GLN A 59 2.51 -14.17 13.12
C GLN A 59 3.47 -12.97 13.04
N GLY A 60 4.26 -12.87 11.97
CA GLY A 60 5.26 -11.82 11.81
C GLY A 60 6.48 -11.98 12.72
N LEU A 61 6.71 -13.19 13.26
CA LEU A 61 7.73 -13.49 14.28
C LEU A 61 8.97 -14.16 13.70
N ARG A 62 8.84 -14.88 12.59
CA ARG A 62 9.95 -15.59 11.94
C ARG A 62 9.90 -15.41 10.43
N PHE A 63 10.96 -15.80 9.75
CA PHE A 63 10.95 -15.90 8.30
C PHE A 63 10.07 -17.07 7.84
N SER A 64 9.17 -16.80 6.91
CA SER A 64 8.56 -17.81 6.05
C SER A 64 9.61 -18.28 5.04
N GLU A 65 10.09 -19.52 5.16
CA GLU A 65 11.12 -20.06 4.26
C GLU A 65 10.70 -19.94 2.78
N ARG A 66 9.44 -20.26 2.49
CA ARG A 66 8.85 -20.11 1.14
C ARG A 66 8.80 -18.65 0.69
N GLY A 67 8.36 -17.75 1.57
CA GLY A 67 8.26 -16.31 1.28
C GLY A 67 9.63 -15.70 0.99
N LEU A 68 10.60 -15.94 1.88
CA LEU A 68 11.97 -15.48 1.75
C LEU A 68 12.64 -16.05 0.48
N ALA A 69 12.51 -17.34 0.20
CA ALA A 69 13.08 -17.95 -1.00
C ALA A 69 12.45 -17.39 -2.30
N SER A 70 11.14 -17.13 -2.29
CA SER A 70 10.43 -16.51 -3.42
C SER A 70 10.94 -15.10 -3.68
N VAL A 71 10.99 -14.25 -2.65
CA VAL A 71 11.50 -12.88 -2.75
C VAL A 71 12.96 -12.87 -3.18
N ALA A 72 13.82 -13.70 -2.57
CA ALA A 72 15.22 -13.81 -2.94
C ALA A 72 15.39 -14.13 -4.43
N ARG A 73 14.63 -15.10 -4.95
CA ARG A 73 14.64 -15.46 -6.38
C ARG A 73 14.19 -14.32 -7.28
N GLN A 74 13.09 -13.64 -6.94
CA GLN A 74 12.59 -12.49 -7.68
C GLN A 74 13.60 -11.33 -7.74
N ARG A 75 14.50 -11.23 -6.76
CA ARG A 75 15.56 -10.23 -6.71
C ARG A 75 16.91 -10.71 -7.23
N GLY A 76 17.01 -11.95 -7.73
CA GLY A 76 18.26 -12.52 -8.24
C GLY A 76 19.28 -12.92 -7.15
N LEU A 77 18.86 -13.12 -5.90
CA LEU A 77 19.71 -13.44 -4.74
C LEU A 77 19.94 -14.97 -4.58
N VAL A 78 20.30 -15.66 -5.67
CA VAL A 78 20.11 -17.12 -5.80
C VAL A 78 21.17 -17.99 -5.07
N ALA A 79 22.21 -17.40 -4.48
CA ALA A 79 23.35 -18.17 -3.96
C ALA A 79 23.19 -18.76 -2.54
N ALA A 80 22.18 -18.34 -1.76
CA ALA A 80 22.10 -18.70 -0.34
C ALA A 80 21.26 -19.97 -0.08
N THR A 81 21.85 -20.93 0.64
CA THR A 81 21.22 -22.22 0.98
C THR A 81 20.43 -22.20 2.30
N THR A 82 20.77 -21.30 3.22
CA THR A 82 20.12 -21.18 4.54
C THR A 82 19.21 -19.95 4.63
N THR A 83 18.22 -19.99 5.53
CA THR A 83 17.33 -18.85 5.84
C THR A 83 18.13 -17.62 6.24
N LEU A 84 19.03 -17.75 7.22
CA LEU A 84 19.92 -16.68 7.65
C LEU A 84 20.74 -16.06 6.50
N ALA A 85 21.34 -16.87 5.63
CA ALA A 85 22.12 -16.36 4.51
C ALA A 85 21.25 -15.60 3.48
N ARG A 86 20.03 -16.08 3.22
CA ARG A 86 19.05 -15.38 2.35
C ARG A 86 18.60 -14.07 2.98
N ALA A 87 18.34 -14.06 4.29
CA ALA A 87 17.95 -12.86 5.02
C ALA A 87 19.04 -11.79 4.98
N LYS A 88 20.31 -12.17 5.21
CA LYS A 88 21.47 -11.26 5.08
C LYS A 88 21.61 -10.69 3.67
N ALA A 89 21.52 -11.55 2.65
CA ALA A 89 21.58 -11.10 1.25
C ALA A 89 20.43 -10.15 0.91
N LEU A 90 19.23 -10.41 1.44
CA LEU A 90 18.07 -9.54 1.24
C LEU A 90 18.25 -8.19 1.95
N VAL A 91 18.77 -8.16 3.18
CA VAL A 91 19.10 -6.91 3.88
C VAL A 91 20.12 -6.11 3.10
N ALA A 92 21.24 -6.71 2.71
CA ALA A 92 22.27 -6.02 1.91
C ALA A 92 21.72 -5.49 0.58
N TRP A 93 20.87 -6.27 -0.09
CA TRP A 93 20.18 -5.82 -1.30
C TRP A 93 19.23 -4.65 -1.01
N LEU A 94 18.45 -4.73 0.06
CA LEU A 94 17.54 -3.66 0.47
C LEU A 94 18.33 -2.40 0.81
N GLU A 95 19.41 -2.48 1.58
CA GLU A 95 20.28 -1.34 1.93
C GLU A 95 20.91 -0.71 0.70
N SER A 96 21.41 -1.51 -0.25
CA SER A 96 21.97 -0.99 -1.51
C SER A 96 20.96 -0.23 -2.38
N ARG A 97 19.69 -0.58 -2.27
CA ARG A 97 18.56 0.03 -2.99
C ARG A 97 17.87 1.12 -2.19
N HIS A 98 18.00 1.04 -0.89
CA HIS A 98 17.65 2.09 0.04
C HIS A 98 18.76 3.12 -0.07
N THR A 99 18.77 3.87 -1.18
CA THR A 99 19.34 5.21 -1.16
C THR A 99 18.81 5.84 0.13
N PRO A 100 19.67 6.31 1.04
CA PRO A 100 19.20 7.03 2.21
C PRO A 100 18.17 8.01 1.69
N LEU A 101 16.95 7.92 2.21
CA LEU A 101 15.81 8.71 1.73
C LEU A 101 16.03 10.22 2.01
N GLU A 102 17.29 10.65 2.25
CA GLU A 102 17.69 11.90 2.84
C GLU A 102 18.77 12.68 2.08
N THR A 103 19.41 12.18 1.00
CA THR A 103 20.48 12.99 0.36
C THR A 103 20.47 13.16 -1.16
N CYS A 104 19.69 12.39 -1.94
CA CYS A 104 19.65 12.57 -3.41
C CYS A 104 18.26 12.57 -4.05
N ALA A 105 17.17 12.59 -3.27
CA ALA A 105 15.94 13.15 -3.83
C ALA A 105 16.16 14.66 -3.83
N PRO A 106 16.18 15.37 -4.98
CA PRO A 106 16.15 16.83 -4.95
C PRO A 106 15.04 17.20 -3.98
N LYS A 107 15.34 18.06 -2.97
CA LYS A 107 14.36 18.54 -2.00
C LYS A 107 13.06 18.76 -2.77
N ARG A 108 12.09 17.85 -2.64
CA ARG A 108 10.77 18.07 -3.25
C ARG A 108 10.20 19.17 -2.38
N ALA A 109 10.49 20.42 -2.76
CA ALA A 109 10.08 21.61 -2.04
C ALA A 109 8.55 21.79 -2.08
N ARG A 110 7.85 20.87 -2.75
CA ARG A 110 6.41 20.86 -2.93
C ARG A 110 5.79 19.73 -2.15
N LEU A 111 4.66 20.05 -1.54
CA LEU A 111 3.77 19.08 -0.91
C LEU A 111 3.43 17.97 -1.92
N ARG A 112 3.32 16.74 -1.43
CA ARG A 112 2.91 15.55 -2.18
C ARG A 112 1.38 15.47 -2.32
N HIS A 113 0.70 16.57 -2.09
CA HIS A 113 -0.74 16.69 -2.22
C HIS A 113 -1.11 18.12 -2.64
N ALA A 114 -2.28 18.27 -3.24
CA ALA A 114 -2.83 19.58 -3.58
C ALA A 114 -4.36 19.57 -3.52
N LEU A 115 -4.94 20.65 -2.99
CA LEU A 115 -6.35 20.94 -3.15
C LEU A 115 -6.52 21.86 -4.36
N VAL A 116 -7.28 21.40 -5.35
CA VAL A 116 -7.69 22.20 -6.51
C VAL A 116 -9.15 22.56 -6.32
N ARG A 117 -9.40 23.84 -6.04
CA ARG A 117 -10.76 24.37 -5.85
C ARG A 117 -11.46 24.51 -7.20
N GLY A 118 -12.73 24.10 -7.28
CA GLY A 118 -13.50 24.12 -8.52
C GLY A 118 -12.79 23.41 -9.67
N ALA A 119 -12.10 22.30 -9.36
CA ALA A 119 -11.34 21.55 -10.33
C ALA A 119 -12.21 21.05 -11.48
N LEU A 120 -13.45 20.68 -11.15
CA LEU A 120 -14.52 20.43 -12.10
C LEU A 120 -15.67 21.40 -11.80
N ASP A 121 -16.41 21.75 -12.86
CA ASP A 121 -17.57 22.62 -12.74
C ASP A 121 -18.67 21.96 -11.89
N GLY A 122 -19.06 22.64 -10.81
CA GLY A 122 -20.05 22.15 -9.85
C GLY A 122 -21.44 22.01 -10.47
N ALA A 123 -21.82 22.85 -11.44
CA ALA A 123 -23.11 22.77 -12.11
C ALA A 123 -23.20 21.52 -12.99
N THR A 124 -22.13 21.20 -13.73
CA THR A 124 -22.00 19.97 -14.50
C THR A 124 -22.11 18.73 -13.62
N LEU A 125 -21.44 18.72 -12.45
CA LEU A 125 -21.56 17.61 -11.50
C LEU A 125 -22.98 17.50 -10.94
N ARG A 126 -23.64 18.64 -10.64
CA ARG A 126 -25.03 18.66 -10.16
C ARG A 126 -26.00 18.09 -11.20
N ALA A 127 -25.84 18.42 -12.48
CA ALA A 127 -26.68 17.89 -13.56
C ALA A 127 -26.57 16.36 -13.71
N LYS A 128 -25.46 15.76 -13.28
CA LYS A 128 -25.24 14.30 -13.28
C LYS A 128 -25.66 13.62 -11.98
N PHE A 129 -25.89 14.40 -10.92
CA PHE A 129 -26.04 13.87 -9.56
C PHE A 129 -27.24 12.92 -9.44
N ASP A 130 -28.40 13.28 -10.00
CA ASP A 130 -29.60 12.46 -9.94
C ASP A 130 -29.38 11.08 -10.58
N ALA A 131 -28.72 11.04 -11.76
CA ALA A 131 -28.38 9.79 -12.45
C ALA A 131 -27.36 8.97 -11.65
N MET A 132 -26.34 9.62 -11.09
CA MET A 132 -25.34 8.98 -10.23
C MET A 132 -25.98 8.39 -8.97
N GLN A 133 -26.89 9.13 -8.31
CA GLN A 133 -27.57 8.69 -7.11
C GLN A 133 -28.52 7.51 -7.41
N ALA A 134 -29.26 7.57 -8.52
CA ALA A 134 -30.09 6.46 -8.98
C ALA A 134 -29.25 5.21 -9.34
N ALA A 135 -28.06 5.41 -9.89
CA ALA A 135 -27.11 4.35 -10.21
C ALA A 135 -26.34 3.82 -8.98
N TYR A 136 -26.39 4.50 -7.83
CA TYR A 136 -25.59 4.14 -6.67
C TYR A 136 -26.11 2.84 -6.04
N ALA A 137 -25.40 1.75 -6.33
CA ALA A 137 -25.61 0.46 -5.70
C ALA A 137 -24.43 0.17 -4.77
N GLN A 138 -24.73 0.05 -3.48
CA GLN A 138 -23.75 -0.26 -2.45
C GLN A 138 -23.19 -1.68 -2.67
N GLN A 139 -21.88 -1.80 -2.90
CA GLN A 139 -21.22 -3.08 -3.14
C GLN A 139 -20.37 -3.48 -1.92
N PRO A 140 -20.61 -4.66 -1.31
CA PRO A 140 -19.80 -5.12 -0.19
C PRO A 140 -18.41 -5.49 -0.70
N LEU A 141 -17.36 -4.95 -0.05
CA LEU A 141 -15.98 -5.37 -0.29
C LEU A 141 -15.46 -6.06 0.97
N ASP A 142 -15.18 -7.36 0.84
CA ASP A 142 -14.45 -8.09 1.87
C ASP A 142 -12.95 -7.89 1.62
N TYR A 143 -12.31 -7.06 2.45
CA TYR A 143 -10.86 -6.92 2.40
C TYR A 143 -10.13 -8.12 3.07
N GLY A 144 -10.88 -9.12 3.55
CA GLY A 144 -10.40 -10.28 4.26
C GLY A 144 -10.10 -10.00 5.73
N GLN A 145 -10.00 -11.07 6.53
CA GLN A 145 -9.73 -11.01 7.98
C GLN A 145 -8.41 -10.30 8.34
N HIS A 146 -7.48 -10.19 7.40
CA HIS A 146 -6.17 -9.56 7.61
C HIS A 146 -6.12 -8.09 7.17
N SER A 147 -7.20 -7.56 6.60
CA SER A 147 -7.29 -6.13 6.37
C SER A 147 -7.60 -5.42 7.67
N ARG A 148 -7.02 -4.23 7.83
CA ARG A 148 -7.33 -3.33 8.94
C ARG A 148 -8.82 -2.94 8.97
N TYR A 149 -9.50 -3.02 7.82
CA TYR A 149 -10.93 -2.73 7.68
C TYR A 149 -11.83 -3.96 7.85
N GLY A 150 -11.25 -5.15 8.00
CA GLY A 150 -11.96 -6.42 8.09
C GLY A 150 -13.01 -6.60 6.98
N ASN A 151 -14.20 -7.05 7.39
CA ASN A 151 -15.38 -7.29 6.55
C ASN A 151 -16.42 -6.15 6.63
N LYS A 152 -16.03 -4.98 7.14
CA LYS A 152 -16.94 -3.89 7.50
C LYS A 152 -17.08 -2.82 6.42
N TRP A 153 -16.11 -2.68 5.52
CA TRP A 153 -16.18 -1.63 4.50
C TRP A 153 -17.24 -1.95 3.45
N ARG A 154 -18.34 -1.20 3.49
CA ARG A 154 -19.48 -1.46 2.64
C ARG A 154 -19.97 -0.24 1.88
N ILE A 155 -19.30 0.91 1.94
CA ILE A 155 -19.91 2.18 1.52
C ILE A 155 -19.54 2.65 0.10
N SER A 156 -19.23 1.75 -0.83
CA SER A 156 -18.71 2.13 -2.15
C SER A 156 -19.48 1.48 -3.30
N CYS A 157 -19.58 2.20 -4.42
CA CYS A 157 -20.10 1.75 -5.71
C CYS A 157 -18.99 1.91 -6.76
N TYR A 158 -18.54 0.80 -7.36
CA TYR A 158 -17.32 0.77 -8.18
C TYR A 158 -17.60 0.98 -9.67
N LEU A 159 -16.88 1.91 -10.27
CA LEU A 159 -16.89 2.21 -11.70
C LEU A 159 -15.83 1.38 -12.44
N VAL A 160 -14.64 1.28 -11.85
CA VAL A 160 -13.52 0.54 -12.41
C VAL A 160 -12.89 -0.30 -11.30
N VAL A 161 -12.64 -1.57 -11.59
CA VAL A 161 -11.92 -2.49 -10.70
C VAL A 161 -10.92 -3.29 -11.55
N LEU A 162 -9.64 -2.89 -11.54
CA LEU A 162 -8.58 -3.64 -12.21
C LEU A 162 -7.82 -4.55 -11.25
N GLU A 163 -7.97 -4.34 -9.94
CA GLU A 163 -7.36 -5.23 -8.95
C GLU A 163 -8.07 -6.58 -8.90
N ARG A 164 -7.28 -7.64 -8.72
CA ARG A 164 -7.79 -9.02 -8.60
C ARG A 164 -8.35 -9.27 -7.20
N TRP A 165 -9.44 -8.60 -6.86
CA TRP A 165 -10.13 -8.79 -5.58
C TRP A 165 -10.87 -10.14 -5.52
N LYS A 166 -11.06 -10.63 -4.29
CA LYS A 166 -11.85 -11.82 -3.97
C LYS A 166 -12.88 -11.44 -2.89
N PRO A 167 -14.19 -11.50 -3.17
CA PRO A 167 -14.80 -11.86 -4.46
C PRO A 167 -14.48 -10.85 -5.57
N LYS A 168 -14.56 -11.28 -6.83
CA LYS A 168 -14.33 -10.40 -7.99
C LYS A 168 -15.46 -9.37 -8.05
N ILE A 169 -15.12 -8.10 -7.84
CA ILE A 169 -16.06 -6.99 -8.05
C ILE A 169 -16.06 -6.61 -9.53
N GLN A 170 -17.25 -6.45 -10.10
CA GLN A 170 -17.43 -6.00 -11.48
C GLN A 170 -17.76 -4.50 -11.49
N PRO A 171 -17.28 -3.76 -12.50
CA PRO A 171 -17.76 -2.41 -12.80
C PRO A 171 -19.29 -2.30 -12.79
N HIS A 172 -19.82 -1.35 -12.03
CA HIS A 172 -21.25 -1.04 -12.01
C HIS A 172 -21.61 -0.20 -13.24
N ARG A 173 -22.13 -0.87 -14.28
CA ARG A 173 -22.31 -0.27 -15.61
C ARG A 173 -23.09 1.05 -15.61
N PRO A 174 -24.26 1.17 -14.92
CA PRO A 174 -24.97 2.45 -14.85
C PRO A 174 -24.14 3.60 -14.28
N MET A 175 -23.29 3.31 -13.28
CA MET A 175 -22.42 4.34 -12.68
C MET A 175 -21.30 4.75 -13.64
N VAL A 176 -20.75 3.79 -14.40
CA VAL A 176 -19.77 4.09 -15.46
C VAL A 176 -20.39 5.00 -16.51
N ASP A 177 -21.58 4.66 -17.00
CA ASP A 177 -22.22 5.39 -18.10
C ASP A 177 -22.50 6.86 -17.73
N CYS A 178 -22.79 7.18 -16.46
CA CYS A 178 -23.04 8.57 -16.04
C CYS A 178 -21.80 9.36 -15.57
N MET A 179 -20.71 8.68 -15.18
CA MET A 179 -19.52 9.31 -14.57
C MET A 179 -18.21 9.14 -15.37
N ASP A 180 -18.21 8.47 -16.52
CA ASP A 180 -17.00 8.21 -17.31
C ASP A 180 -16.25 9.50 -17.71
N ASP A 181 -16.97 10.53 -18.12
CA ASP A 181 -16.38 11.83 -18.47
C ASP A 181 -15.77 12.55 -17.27
N VAL A 182 -16.45 12.51 -16.11
CA VAL A 182 -15.97 13.03 -14.83
C VAL A 182 -14.68 12.31 -14.42
N MET A 183 -14.63 10.98 -14.57
CA MET A 183 -13.44 10.18 -14.29
C MET A 183 -12.28 10.58 -15.21
N ARG A 184 -12.49 10.74 -16.52
CA ARG A 184 -11.45 11.18 -17.47
C ARG A 184 -10.92 12.57 -17.13
N ALA A 185 -11.80 13.50 -16.73
CA ALA A 185 -11.39 14.83 -16.28
C ALA A 185 -10.49 14.78 -15.05
N CYS A 186 -10.82 13.93 -14.06
CA CYS A 186 -9.96 13.71 -12.89
C CYS A 186 -8.59 13.12 -13.25
N VAL A 187 -8.52 12.19 -14.22
CA VAL A 187 -7.24 11.65 -14.71
C VAL A 187 -6.41 12.75 -15.36
N ALA A 188 -6.99 13.56 -16.25
CA ALA A 188 -6.29 14.66 -16.90
C ALA A 188 -5.80 15.71 -15.89
N LEU A 189 -6.62 16.03 -14.89
CA LEU A 189 -6.26 16.91 -13.77
C LEU A 189 -5.04 16.38 -13.01
N PHE A 190 -5.04 15.09 -12.67
CA PHE A 190 -3.93 14.46 -11.97
C PHE A 190 -2.66 14.43 -12.82
N GLU A 191 -2.74 14.09 -14.12
CA GLU A 191 -1.58 14.10 -15.03
C GLU A 191 -0.95 15.49 -15.11
N ALA A 192 -1.77 16.55 -15.23
CA ALA A 192 -1.30 17.92 -15.28
C ALA A 192 -0.60 18.34 -13.98
N TRP A 193 -1.20 18.03 -12.83
CA TRP A 193 -0.60 18.27 -11.53
C TRP A 193 0.72 17.50 -11.37
N TYR A 194 0.72 16.20 -11.68
CA TYR A 194 1.89 15.35 -11.51
C TYR A 194 3.06 15.79 -12.41
N ALA A 195 2.77 16.17 -13.66
CA ALA A 195 3.77 16.70 -14.58
C ALA A 195 4.41 18.01 -14.06
N ALA A 196 3.67 18.85 -13.35
CA ALA A 196 4.21 20.06 -12.73
C ALA A 196 5.03 19.77 -11.44
N HIS A 197 4.85 18.61 -10.81
CA HIS A 197 5.49 18.25 -9.54
C HIS A 197 6.66 17.27 -9.67
N ALA A 198 6.66 16.47 -10.75
CA ALA A 198 7.61 15.40 -11.00
C ALA A 198 7.93 15.32 -12.50
N GLN A 199 8.09 14.12 -13.04
CA GLN A 199 8.26 13.93 -14.48
C GLN A 199 6.89 13.70 -15.14
N PRO A 200 6.67 14.20 -16.37
CA PRO A 200 5.48 13.88 -17.14
C PRO A 200 5.28 12.37 -17.22
N ALA A 201 4.08 11.93 -16.89
CA ALA A 201 3.68 10.52 -16.87
C ALA A 201 2.22 10.41 -17.27
N LYS A 202 1.85 9.26 -17.85
CA LYS A 202 0.45 8.94 -18.15
C LYS A 202 -0.17 8.12 -17.04
N ALA A 203 -1.43 8.41 -16.72
CA ALA A 203 -2.13 7.81 -15.61
C ALA A 203 -3.15 6.76 -16.07
N SER A 204 -2.89 5.55 -15.58
CA SER A 204 -3.73 4.38 -15.41
C SER A 204 -4.85 4.46 -14.37
N VAL A 205 -6.15 4.43 -14.66
CA VAL A 205 -7.12 4.17 -13.58
C VAL A 205 -7.01 2.71 -13.13
N MET A 206 -6.59 2.46 -11.90
CA MET A 206 -6.58 1.13 -11.28
C MET A 206 -7.95 0.77 -10.73
N ASN A 207 -8.49 1.63 -9.88
CA ASN A 207 -9.82 1.50 -9.31
C ASN A 207 -10.47 2.89 -9.31
N CYS A 208 -11.78 2.93 -9.51
CA CYS A 208 -12.58 4.14 -9.37
C CYS A 208 -13.90 3.78 -8.72
N PHE A 209 -14.32 4.54 -7.70
CA PHE A 209 -15.58 4.31 -7.01
C PHE A 209 -16.16 5.62 -6.47
N VAL A 210 -17.48 5.65 -6.36
CA VAL A 210 -18.20 6.63 -5.55
C VAL A 210 -18.40 6.03 -4.17
N THR A 211 -18.11 6.81 -3.12
CA THR A 211 -18.32 6.43 -1.73
C THR A 211 -19.32 7.37 -1.08
N ARG A 212 -20.19 6.81 -0.22
CA ARG A 212 -21.22 7.56 0.51
C ARG A 212 -21.00 7.46 2.01
N TYR A 213 -20.68 8.58 2.65
CA TYR A 213 -20.58 8.67 4.10
C TYR A 213 -21.91 9.13 4.72
N ARG A 214 -22.27 8.53 5.86
CA ARG A 214 -23.47 8.84 6.65
C ARG A 214 -23.11 8.82 8.14
N PRO A 215 -23.87 9.50 9.03
CA PRO A 215 -23.63 9.50 10.48
C PRO A 215 -24.07 8.17 11.13
N HIS A 216 -23.53 7.06 10.62
CA HIS A 216 -23.72 5.71 11.13
C HIS A 216 -22.35 5.12 11.45
N ALA A 217 -22.31 4.32 12.51
CA ALA A 217 -21.11 3.55 12.83
C ALA A 217 -20.69 2.72 11.61
N ASP A 218 -19.39 2.72 11.31
CA ASP A 218 -18.76 2.04 10.17
C ASP A 218 -19.03 2.69 8.78
N GLU A 219 -19.77 3.80 8.70
CA GLU A 219 -20.00 4.57 7.45
C GLU A 219 -19.65 6.06 7.55
N ASP A 220 -19.26 6.53 8.73
CA ASP A 220 -19.08 7.95 9.03
C ASP A 220 -17.69 8.47 8.65
N GLN A 221 -16.71 7.59 8.48
CA GLN A 221 -15.33 7.98 8.27
C GLN A 221 -14.53 6.94 7.48
N LEU A 222 -13.30 7.32 7.14
CA LEU A 222 -12.27 6.39 6.71
C LEU A 222 -11.03 6.65 7.55
N GLU A 223 -10.66 5.69 8.40
CA GLU A 223 -9.53 5.81 9.32
C GLU A 223 -8.24 6.23 8.62
N LYS A 224 -7.33 6.85 9.39
CA LYS A 224 -6.01 7.26 8.92
C LYS A 224 -5.25 6.11 8.26
N HIS A 225 -4.92 6.30 6.99
CA HIS A 225 -4.27 5.30 6.14
C HIS A 225 -3.41 5.94 5.06
N VAL A 226 -2.77 5.08 4.27
CA VAL A 226 -2.13 5.39 3.00
C VAL A 226 -2.79 4.49 1.98
N ASP A 227 -3.03 4.99 0.77
CA ASP A 227 -3.55 4.17 -0.33
C ASP A 227 -2.64 2.95 -0.61
N GLY A 228 -3.21 1.93 -1.26
CA GLY A 228 -2.55 0.65 -1.48
C GLY A 228 -1.13 0.77 -2.03
N ALA A 229 -0.26 -0.18 -1.68
CA ALA A 229 1.18 -0.10 -2.02
C ALA A 229 1.49 -0.03 -3.53
N ASN A 230 0.53 -0.39 -4.39
CA ASN A 230 0.66 -0.36 -5.84
C ASN A 230 0.13 0.93 -6.48
N VAL A 231 -0.54 1.79 -5.70
CA VAL A 231 -1.12 3.06 -6.13
C VAL A 231 -0.01 4.11 -6.19
N ASP A 232 0.17 4.73 -7.36
CA ASP A 232 1.17 5.78 -7.56
C ASP A 232 0.60 7.17 -7.24
N GLY A 233 -0.72 7.31 -7.20
CA GLY A 233 -1.40 8.48 -6.68
C GLY A 233 -2.92 8.32 -6.70
N SER A 234 -3.62 9.28 -6.12
CA SER A 234 -5.08 9.24 -6.04
C SER A 234 -5.71 10.62 -6.22
N VAL A 235 -6.99 10.61 -6.61
CA VAL A 235 -7.84 11.80 -6.71
C VAL A 235 -9.08 11.58 -5.86
N ILE A 236 -9.40 12.52 -4.98
CA ILE A 236 -10.62 12.56 -4.20
C ILE A 236 -11.43 13.78 -4.64
N LEU A 237 -12.50 13.56 -5.40
CA LEU A 237 -13.41 14.61 -5.87
C LEU A 237 -14.63 14.69 -4.92
N ALA A 238 -14.90 15.87 -4.40
CA ALA A 238 -16.15 16.14 -3.68
C ALA A 238 -17.32 16.23 -4.67
N LEU A 239 -18.36 15.45 -4.42
CA LEU A 239 -19.56 15.39 -5.26
C LEU A 239 -20.71 16.19 -4.63
N PRO A 240 -21.75 16.54 -5.42
CA PRO A 240 -22.97 17.12 -4.87
C PRO A 240 -23.66 16.20 -3.85
N THR A 241 -24.59 16.77 -3.09
CA THR A 241 -25.52 16.05 -2.22
C THR A 241 -26.86 16.80 -2.19
N ASP A 242 -27.96 16.06 -2.00
CA ASP A 242 -29.28 16.63 -1.67
C ASP A 242 -29.52 16.74 -0.18
N ASP A 243 -28.64 16.15 0.62
CA ASP A 243 -28.72 16.06 2.07
C ASP A 243 -27.47 16.72 2.65
N PRO A 244 -27.52 18.06 2.90
CA PRO A 244 -26.39 18.81 3.44
C PRO A 244 -25.84 18.15 4.70
N PHE A 245 -24.51 18.17 4.85
CA PHE A 245 -23.83 17.44 5.91
C PHE A 245 -22.95 18.33 6.79
N ASP A 246 -22.70 17.85 8.01
CA ASP A 246 -21.73 18.42 8.95
C ASP A 246 -20.57 17.44 9.17
N GLY A 247 -19.35 17.98 9.34
CA GLY A 247 -18.14 17.16 9.48
C GLY A 247 -17.64 16.62 8.14
N GLY A 248 -17.05 15.42 8.11
CA GLY A 248 -16.61 14.79 6.86
C GLY A 248 -15.35 15.41 6.22
N ALA A 249 -14.64 16.26 6.95
CA ALA A 249 -13.43 16.94 6.47
C ALA A 249 -12.33 15.94 6.05
N LEU A 250 -11.45 16.37 5.14
CA LEU A 250 -10.25 15.59 4.80
C LEU A 250 -9.05 16.09 5.58
N LYS A 251 -8.31 15.17 6.20
CA LYS A 251 -7.06 15.45 6.91
C LYS A 251 -5.91 14.73 6.21
N VAL A 252 -4.81 15.43 5.98
CA VAL A 252 -3.61 14.93 5.30
C VAL A 252 -2.38 15.14 6.19
N TRP A 253 -1.48 14.16 6.25
CA TRP A 253 -0.19 14.27 6.93
C TRP A 253 0.94 14.11 5.91
N ASP A 254 1.68 15.19 5.70
CA ASP A 254 2.74 15.27 4.70
C ASP A 254 3.88 16.18 5.20
N ASP A 255 4.97 16.33 4.43
CA ASP A 255 6.19 17.08 4.79
C ASP A 255 7.16 16.32 5.74
N ARG A 256 8.37 16.86 5.92
CA ARG A 256 9.40 16.39 6.86
C ARG A 256 9.95 17.57 7.69
N PRO A 257 9.61 17.68 8.99
CA PRO A 257 8.79 16.77 9.79
C PRO A 257 7.33 16.71 9.31
N LYS A 258 6.61 15.63 9.63
CA LYS A 258 5.21 15.48 9.22
C LYS A 258 4.37 16.61 9.82
N ARG A 259 3.74 17.38 8.95
CA ARG A 259 2.76 18.41 9.26
C ARG A 259 1.36 17.92 8.92
N GLU A 260 0.39 18.45 9.64
CA GLU A 260 -1.02 18.18 9.43
C GLU A 260 -1.65 19.29 8.58
N PHE A 261 -2.42 18.89 7.58
CA PHE A 261 -3.19 19.76 6.70
C PHE A 261 -4.66 19.37 6.82
N HIS A 262 -5.52 20.37 7.02
CA HIS A 262 -6.94 20.16 7.25
C HIS A 262 -7.75 20.85 6.15
N TYR A 263 -8.67 20.10 5.54
CA TYR A 263 -9.55 20.56 4.47
C TYR A 263 -11.01 20.41 4.91
N PRO A 264 -11.51 21.34 5.73
CA PRO A 264 -12.86 21.27 6.29
C PRO A 264 -13.95 21.43 5.23
N ASP A 265 -13.75 22.34 4.28
CA ASP A 265 -14.83 22.85 3.44
C ASP A 265 -14.68 22.45 1.97
N MET A 266 -14.45 21.17 1.67
CA MET A 266 -14.45 20.72 0.27
C MET A 266 -15.86 20.82 -0.32
N ARG A 267 -16.04 21.69 -1.32
CA ARG A 267 -17.30 21.91 -2.02
C ARG A 267 -17.42 20.99 -3.23
N PRO A 268 -18.64 20.73 -3.75
CA PRO A 268 -18.81 20.01 -5.00
C PRO A 268 -17.94 20.59 -6.12
N GLY A 269 -17.14 19.74 -6.78
CA GLY A 269 -16.16 20.16 -7.80
C GLY A 269 -14.73 20.34 -7.31
N ASP A 270 -14.51 20.46 -5.99
CA ASP A 270 -13.17 20.48 -5.42
C ASP A 270 -12.53 19.09 -5.47
N ALA A 271 -11.24 19.05 -5.82
CA ALA A 271 -10.47 17.80 -5.88
C ALA A 271 -9.21 17.87 -5.02
N ILE A 272 -8.96 16.83 -4.24
CA ILE A 272 -7.67 16.59 -3.58
C ILE A 272 -6.88 15.59 -4.43
N LEU A 273 -5.66 15.98 -4.79
CA LEU A 273 -4.69 15.16 -5.50
C LEU A 273 -3.65 14.69 -4.50
N LEU A 274 -3.36 13.38 -4.47
CA LEU A 274 -2.39 12.78 -3.57
C LEU A 274 -1.34 11.99 -4.38
N ASP A 275 -0.06 12.20 -4.09
CA ASP A 275 1.03 11.31 -4.56
C ASP A 275 0.99 9.99 -3.77
N ALA A 276 1.79 9.03 -4.20
CA ALA A 276 2.04 7.82 -3.45
C ALA A 276 2.52 8.13 -2.02
N ARG A 277 2.08 7.30 -1.08
CA ARG A 277 2.57 7.31 0.32
C ARG A 277 2.24 8.59 1.10
N VAL A 278 1.10 9.19 0.81
CA VAL A 278 0.54 10.29 1.60
C VAL A 278 -0.46 9.73 2.61
N TRP A 279 -0.23 10.02 3.90
CA TRP A 279 -1.15 9.64 4.95
C TRP A 279 -2.35 10.57 4.92
N HIS A 280 -3.56 10.03 4.97
CA HIS A 280 -4.77 10.83 4.99
C HIS A 280 -5.93 10.10 5.69
N GLN A 281 -6.98 10.85 6.02
CA GLN A 281 -8.17 10.40 6.75
C GLN A 281 -9.37 11.22 6.28
N ALA A 282 -10.50 10.56 6.02
CA ALA A 282 -11.79 11.23 5.99
C ALA A 282 -12.31 11.24 7.44
N LEU A 283 -12.46 12.42 8.03
CA LEU A 283 -12.97 12.58 9.39
C LEU A 283 -14.47 12.21 9.46
N PRO A 284 -14.99 11.87 10.66
CA PRO A 284 -16.40 11.57 10.85
C PRO A 284 -17.33 12.66 10.29
N ILE A 285 -18.34 12.23 9.54
CA ILE A 285 -19.57 12.99 9.27
C ILE A 285 -20.51 12.85 10.48
N THR A 286 -21.10 13.95 10.92
CA THR A 286 -21.97 13.99 12.11
C THR A 286 -23.44 14.19 11.77
N ALA A 287 -23.75 14.65 10.56
CA ALA A 287 -25.11 14.80 10.04
C ALA A 287 -25.12 14.72 8.50
N GLY A 288 -26.27 14.40 7.91
CA GLY A 288 -26.48 14.41 6.46
C GLY A 288 -25.78 13.30 5.67
N THR A 289 -25.54 13.55 4.38
CA THR A 289 -24.89 12.58 3.48
C THR A 289 -23.79 13.24 2.65
N ARG A 290 -22.59 12.65 2.66
CA ARG A 290 -21.45 13.11 1.85
C ARG A 290 -21.10 12.08 0.78
N TYR A 291 -21.08 12.52 -0.48
CA TYR A 291 -20.57 11.74 -1.59
C TYR A 291 -19.17 12.22 -2.00
N ALA A 292 -18.30 11.26 -2.32
CA ALA A 292 -17.00 11.54 -2.93
C ALA A 292 -16.69 10.49 -4.00
N MET A 293 -16.07 10.90 -5.10
CA MET A 293 -15.47 9.98 -6.06
C MET A 293 -13.98 9.83 -5.77
N VAL A 294 -13.50 8.60 -5.72
CA VAL A 294 -12.09 8.27 -5.45
C VAL A 294 -11.52 7.50 -6.62
N LEU A 295 -10.39 7.97 -7.15
CA LEU A 295 -9.62 7.28 -8.19
C LEU A 295 -8.28 6.87 -7.62
N PHE A 296 -7.90 5.60 -7.84
CA PHE A 296 -6.54 5.12 -7.64
C PHE A 296 -5.83 5.01 -8.98
N LEU A 297 -4.65 5.61 -9.08
CA LEU A 297 -3.93 5.79 -10.33
C LEU A 297 -2.59 5.06 -10.33
N LYS A 298 -2.24 4.49 -11.50
CA LYS A 298 -0.93 3.94 -11.82
C LYS A 298 -0.23 4.86 -12.82
N LEU A 299 1.02 5.20 -12.58
CA LEU A 299 1.79 6.03 -13.48
C LEU A 299 2.62 5.18 -14.43
N HIS A 300 2.54 5.51 -15.72
CA HIS A 300 3.30 4.92 -16.80
C HIS A 300 4.33 5.93 -17.27
N LYS A 301 5.60 5.52 -17.26
CA LYS A 301 6.66 6.33 -17.86
C LYS A 301 6.35 6.51 -19.33
N GLN A 302 6.31 7.76 -19.79
CA GLN A 302 6.25 8.04 -21.21
C GLN A 302 7.54 7.48 -21.80
N LYS A 303 7.45 6.47 -22.67
CA LYS A 303 8.61 6.01 -23.42
C LYS A 303 9.13 7.25 -24.14
N GLN A 304 10.33 7.71 -23.79
CA GLN A 304 11.02 8.68 -24.62
C GLN A 304 11.13 7.96 -25.96
N HIS A 305 10.38 8.42 -26.96
CA HIS A 305 10.68 8.06 -28.33
C HIS A 305 12.08 8.61 -28.54
N ASP A 306 13.06 7.71 -28.48
CA ASP A 306 14.43 8.01 -28.89
C ASP A 306 14.28 8.69 -30.25
N LYS A 307 14.65 9.98 -30.29
CA LYS A 307 14.70 10.73 -31.53
C LYS A 307 15.72 10.01 -32.39
N GLU A 308 15.25 9.09 -33.22
CA GLU A 308 16.04 8.42 -34.23
C GLU A 308 16.71 9.51 -35.06
N HIS A 309 18.02 9.36 -35.14
CA HIS A 309 18.94 10.24 -35.82
C HIS A 309 18.44 10.55 -37.23
N SER A 310 17.99 11.77 -37.44
CA SER A 310 18.09 12.41 -38.74
C SER A 310 19.58 12.72 -38.94
N VAL A 311 20.29 11.77 -39.55
CA VAL A 311 21.55 12.02 -40.25
C VAL A 311 21.21 12.58 -41.63
#